data_AF-A0A3N5PS18-F1
#
_entry.id   AF-A0A3N5PS18-F1
#
_cell.length_a   1.000
_cell.length_b   1.000
_cell.length_c   1.000
_cell.angle_alpha   90.00
_cell.angle_beta   90.00
_cell.angle_gamma   90.00
#
_symmetry.space_group_name_H-M   'P 1'
#
loop_
_entity.id
_entity.type
_entity.pdbx_description
1 polymer ?
#
loop_
_entity_poly.entity_id
_entity_poly.type
_entity_poly.pdbx_seq_one_letter_code
_entity_poly.pdbx_strand_id
1 'polypeptide(L)'
;MAKDKKHNAVSSSSKENFLTKFSINNLIPQKFHFLAAALIVVVLFLIFLNPMYFGGKTFQSGDIIASESAKPYVLKDREEFSLWNPHIFCGMPAYSMGTEKTWFNFIYMGFAYVRMAFASLFSVDYAVWSFYLIVLAFSSFLLMRHISKNTMISLFTAIAASFSTGLIVFLYIGHVTKLTSICMYPLIFLILLKFEEKIKIIYALTLIIV
;
A
#
# COMPACT_ATOMS: atom_id res chain seq x y z
N MET A 1 -5.90 -61.29 -8.35
CA MET A 1 -5.61 -60.98 -6.93
C MET A 1 -4.69 -59.78 -6.87
N ALA A 2 -5.22 -58.58 -6.63
CA ALA A 2 -4.44 -57.39 -6.29
C ALA A 2 -4.94 -56.91 -4.92
N LYS A 3 -4.04 -56.83 -3.94
CA LYS A 3 -4.36 -56.43 -2.56
C LYS A 3 -4.42 -54.90 -2.49
N ASP A 4 -5.60 -54.36 -2.22
CA ASP A 4 -5.76 -52.95 -1.83
C ASP A 4 -5.11 -52.70 -0.46
N LYS A 5 -4.05 -51.88 -0.46
CA LYS A 5 -3.47 -51.33 0.77
C LYS A 5 -4.37 -50.19 1.26
N LYS A 6 -5.12 -50.43 2.33
CA LYS A 6 -5.74 -49.36 3.13
C LYS A 6 -4.65 -48.45 3.72
N HIS A 7 -4.62 -47.20 3.26
CA HIS A 7 -3.90 -46.13 3.95
C HIS A 7 -4.68 -45.75 5.21
N ASN A 8 -4.17 -46.14 6.37
CA ASN A 8 -4.64 -45.62 7.65
C ASN A 8 -4.16 -44.17 7.79
N ALA A 9 -5.10 -43.23 7.78
CA ALA A 9 -4.83 -41.84 8.11
C ALA A 9 -4.47 -41.74 9.61
N VAL A 10 -3.22 -41.38 9.89
CA VAL A 10 -2.74 -41.06 11.23
C VAL A 10 -3.31 -39.69 11.62
N SER A 11 -4.35 -39.66 12.44
CA SER A 11 -4.83 -38.45 13.09
C SER A 11 -3.87 -38.05 14.22
N SER A 12 -2.84 -37.27 13.89
CA SER A 12 -2.03 -36.63 14.92
C SER A 12 -2.87 -35.56 15.62
N SER A 13 -3.42 -35.89 16.78
CA SER A 13 -3.96 -34.95 17.76
C SER A 13 -2.87 -33.95 18.15
N SER A 14 -2.82 -32.79 17.47
CA SER A 14 -1.96 -31.69 17.89
C SER A 14 -2.44 -31.19 19.25
N LYS A 15 -1.59 -31.33 20.28
CA LYS A 15 -1.85 -30.75 21.60
C LYS A 15 -2.06 -29.24 21.45
N GLU A 16 -3.19 -28.74 21.92
CA GLU A 16 -3.49 -27.31 21.89
C GLU A 16 -2.47 -26.54 22.75
N ASN A 17 -1.61 -25.78 22.09
CA ASN A 17 -0.68 -24.85 22.72
C ASN A 17 -1.32 -23.45 22.85
N PHE A 18 -0.73 -22.58 23.66
CA PHE A 18 -1.15 -21.17 23.80
C PHE A 18 -1.27 -20.46 22.44
N LEU A 19 -0.32 -20.71 21.53
CA LEU A 19 -0.30 -20.14 20.18
C LEU A 19 -1.48 -20.59 19.31
N THR A 20 -1.97 -21.83 19.49
CA THR A 20 -3.16 -22.32 18.77
C THR A 20 -4.47 -21.83 19.39
N LYS A 21 -4.46 -21.38 20.65
CA LYS A 21 -5.64 -20.86 21.35
C LYS A 21 -5.77 -19.34 21.26
N PHE A 22 -4.69 -18.63 20.91
CA PHE A 22 -4.69 -17.18 20.82
C PHE A 22 -5.52 -16.70 19.61
N SER A 23 -6.70 -16.15 19.90
CA SER A 23 -7.59 -15.56 18.90
C SER A 23 -7.97 -14.16 19.33
N ILE A 24 -7.49 -13.14 18.61
CA ILE A 24 -7.92 -11.75 18.82
C ILE A 24 -9.43 -11.59 18.62
N ASN A 25 -10.08 -12.52 17.89
CA ASN A 25 -11.53 -12.49 17.71
C ASN A 25 -12.29 -12.57 19.04
N ASN A 26 -11.70 -13.18 20.07
CA ASN A 26 -12.32 -13.33 21.39
C ASN A 26 -11.98 -12.17 22.34
N LEU A 27 -10.92 -11.42 22.05
CA LEU A 27 -10.40 -10.37 22.94
C LEU A 27 -10.96 -8.98 22.61
N ILE A 28 -11.24 -8.73 21.34
CA ILE A 28 -11.71 -7.43 20.83
C ILE A 28 -13.06 -7.63 20.14
N PRO A 29 -14.07 -6.76 20.36
CA PRO A 29 -15.31 -6.83 19.62
C PRO A 29 -15.08 -6.73 18.11
N GLN A 30 -15.82 -7.50 17.31
CA GLN A 30 -15.64 -7.59 15.86
C GLN A 30 -15.66 -6.23 15.14
N LYS A 31 -16.44 -5.27 15.65
CA LYS A 31 -16.51 -3.89 15.16
C LYS A 31 -15.15 -3.18 15.17
N PHE A 32 -14.29 -3.48 16.13
CA PHE A 32 -13.01 -2.81 16.34
C PHE A 32 -11.82 -3.56 15.75
N HIS A 33 -12.01 -4.74 15.14
CA HIS A 33 -10.92 -5.53 14.56
C HIS A 33 -10.14 -4.76 13.48
N PHE A 34 -10.85 -4.03 12.61
CA PHE A 34 -10.21 -3.21 11.59
C PHE A 34 -9.37 -2.09 12.20
N LEU A 35 -9.94 -1.36 13.18
CA LEU A 35 -9.24 -0.26 13.85
C LEU A 35 -8.01 -0.75 14.62
N ALA A 36 -8.12 -1.90 15.28
CA ALA A 36 -7.00 -2.52 15.98
C ALA A 36 -5.88 -2.93 15.01
N ALA A 37 -6.23 -3.57 13.90
CA ALA A 37 -5.27 -3.91 12.85
C ALA A 37 -4.60 -2.66 12.26
N ALA A 38 -5.38 -1.61 12.04
CA ALA A 38 -4.89 -0.32 11.57
C ALA A 38 -3.86 0.29 12.51
N LEU A 39 -4.19 0.34 13.79
CA LEU A 39 -3.32 0.87 14.82
C LEU A 39 -2.01 0.07 14.90
N ILE A 40 -2.08 -1.27 14.88
CA ILE A 40 -0.91 -2.14 14.91
C ILE A 40 0.01 -1.86 13.71
N VAL A 41 -0.55 -1.82 12.49
CA VAL A 41 0.21 -1.53 11.26
C VAL A 41 0.91 -0.17 11.37
N VAL A 42 0.17 0.88 11.75
CA VAL A 42 0.73 2.24 11.86
C VAL A 42 1.85 2.27 12.90
N VAL A 43 1.63 1.69 14.08
CA VAL A 43 2.66 1.62 15.14
C VAL A 43 3.91 0.89 14.65
N LEU A 44 3.77 -0.22 13.93
CA LEU A 44 4.92 -0.94 13.37
C LEU A 44 5.71 -0.07 12.38
N PHE A 45 5.04 0.70 11.51
CA PHE A 45 5.73 1.64 10.63
C PHE A 45 6.43 2.76 11.41
N LEU A 46 5.78 3.32 12.43
CA LEU A 46 6.38 4.34 13.30
C LEU A 46 7.66 3.84 13.98
N ILE A 47 7.68 2.56 14.40
CA ILE A 47 8.86 1.93 14.99
C ILE A 47 9.93 1.68 13.91
N PHE A 48 9.55 1.06 12.79
CA PHE A 48 10.50 0.65 11.75
C PHE A 48 11.15 1.83 11.01
N LEU A 49 10.38 2.86 10.69
CA LEU A 49 10.85 4.08 10.03
C LEU A 49 11.09 5.23 11.03
N ASN A 50 11.28 4.92 12.31
CA ASN A 50 11.55 5.91 13.35
C ASN A 50 12.66 6.91 12.98
N PRO A 51 13.82 6.48 12.43
CA PRO A 51 14.89 7.42 12.06
C PRO A 51 14.45 8.44 10.99
N MET A 52 13.51 8.07 10.11
CA MET A 52 12.94 8.97 9.12
C MET A 52 11.88 9.87 9.73
N TYR A 53 10.90 9.28 10.42
CA TYR A 53 9.75 10.03 10.94
C TYR A 53 10.12 11.03 12.03
N PHE A 54 11.03 10.67 12.92
CA PHE A 54 11.36 11.45 14.11
C PHE A 54 12.85 11.83 14.20
N GLY A 55 13.72 11.13 13.49
CA GLY A 55 15.17 11.34 13.54
C GLY A 55 15.72 12.32 12.51
N GLY A 56 14.87 12.91 11.66
CA GLY A 56 15.28 13.84 10.61
C GLY A 56 16.13 13.21 9.49
N LYS A 57 16.22 11.88 9.43
CA LYS A 57 17.00 11.17 8.41
C LYS A 57 16.15 10.94 7.16
N THR A 58 16.79 10.86 6.00
CA THR A 58 16.15 10.49 4.75
C THR A 58 17.00 9.48 4.00
N PHE A 59 16.43 8.89 2.94
CA PHE A 59 17.16 7.97 2.07
C PHE A 59 17.88 8.74 0.96
N GLN A 60 19.07 8.27 0.59
CA GLN A 60 19.76 8.73 -0.61
C GLN A 60 19.24 7.95 -1.81
N SER A 61 18.07 8.35 -2.30
CA SER A 61 17.39 7.70 -3.43
C SER A 61 17.84 8.32 -4.75
N GLY A 62 18.43 7.50 -5.64
CA GLY A 62 18.85 7.93 -6.97
C GLY A 62 17.70 8.49 -7.80
N ASP A 63 16.54 7.82 -7.81
CA ASP A 63 15.36 8.24 -8.59
C ASP A 63 14.77 9.56 -8.07
N ILE A 64 14.68 9.74 -6.76
CA ILE A 64 14.13 10.96 -6.17
C ILE A 64 15.10 12.12 -6.40
N ILE A 65 16.41 11.91 -6.23
CA ILE A 65 17.42 12.91 -6.57
C ILE A 65 17.38 13.26 -8.07
N ALA A 66 17.23 12.27 -8.95
CA ALA A 66 17.13 12.51 -10.39
C ALA A 66 15.86 13.31 -10.74
N SER A 67 14.74 13.06 -10.06
CA SER A 67 13.48 13.79 -10.27
C SER A 67 13.59 15.29 -9.96
N GLU A 68 14.52 15.70 -9.10
CA GLU A 68 14.78 17.12 -8.77
C GLU A 68 15.25 17.92 -9.99
N SER A 69 15.85 17.27 -10.99
CA SER A 69 16.26 17.91 -12.25
C SER A 69 15.10 18.51 -13.04
N ALA A 70 13.85 18.10 -12.77
CA ALA A 70 12.67 18.68 -13.39
C ALA A 70 12.29 20.06 -12.80
N LYS A 71 12.76 20.41 -11.60
CA LYS A 71 12.37 21.64 -10.90
C LYS A 71 12.59 22.93 -11.70
N PRO A 72 13.76 23.16 -12.35
CA PRO A 72 13.98 24.37 -13.14
C PRO A 72 12.98 24.51 -14.29
N TYR A 73 12.52 23.39 -14.85
CA TYR A 73 11.52 23.39 -15.90
C TYR A 73 10.11 23.66 -15.38
N VAL A 74 9.77 23.10 -14.22
CA VAL A 74 8.46 23.23 -13.57
C VAL A 74 8.24 24.61 -12.97
N LEU A 75 9.29 25.20 -12.38
CA LEU A 75 9.23 26.50 -11.70
C LEU A 75 9.38 27.69 -12.66
N LYS A 76 9.71 27.43 -13.93
CA LYS A 76 9.83 28.49 -14.94
C LYS A 76 8.45 29.09 -15.19
N ASP A 77 8.34 30.39 -14.95
CA ASP A 77 7.11 31.14 -15.19
C ASP A 77 6.71 31.06 -16.67
N ARG A 78 5.45 30.73 -16.91
CA ARG A 78 4.85 30.58 -18.24
C ARG A 78 3.34 30.77 -18.14
N GLU A 79 2.77 31.42 -19.14
CA GLU A 79 1.33 31.71 -19.19
C GLU A 79 0.49 30.46 -19.51
N GLU A 80 1.07 29.51 -20.24
CA GLU A 80 0.37 28.33 -20.75
C GLU A 80 0.86 27.01 -20.12
N PHE A 81 -0.05 26.04 -20.07
CA PHE A 81 0.24 24.67 -19.64
C PHE A 81 1.21 24.02 -20.63
N SER A 82 2.36 23.56 -20.15
CA SER A 82 3.29 22.84 -21.00
C SER A 82 2.73 21.48 -21.40
N LEU A 83 2.75 21.15 -22.69
CA LEU A 83 2.39 19.82 -23.19
C LEU A 83 3.61 18.89 -23.35
N TRP A 84 4.80 19.46 -23.53
CA TRP A 84 6.03 18.73 -23.81
C TRP A 84 7.25 19.38 -23.15
N ASN A 85 8.04 18.60 -22.41
CA ASN A 85 9.32 19.03 -21.86
C ASN A 85 10.47 18.54 -22.76
N PRO A 86 11.17 19.41 -23.50
CA PRO A 86 12.22 19.00 -24.45
C PRO A 86 13.57 18.68 -23.78
N HIS A 87 13.76 18.99 -22.50
CA HIS A 87 15.08 18.97 -21.86
C HIS A 87 15.46 17.64 -21.23
N ILE A 88 14.49 16.74 -21.04
CA ILE A 88 14.68 15.46 -20.36
C ILE A 88 14.39 14.33 -21.36
N PHE A 89 15.32 13.37 -21.50
CA PHE A 89 15.22 12.19 -22.37
C PHE A 89 14.87 12.49 -23.84
N CYS A 90 15.47 13.53 -24.43
CA CYS A 90 15.16 14.02 -25.78
C CYS A 90 13.72 14.50 -25.98
N GLY A 91 12.97 14.68 -24.89
CA GLY A 91 11.60 15.12 -24.89
C GLY A 91 10.65 14.12 -24.23
N MET A 92 9.74 14.61 -23.39
CA MET A 92 8.69 13.81 -22.76
C MET A 92 7.37 14.59 -22.64
N PRO A 93 6.20 13.92 -22.71
CA PRO A 93 4.93 14.55 -22.41
C PRO A 93 4.89 15.11 -20.99
N ALA A 94 4.59 16.40 -20.87
CA ALA A 94 4.54 17.13 -19.61
C ALA A 94 3.52 16.54 -18.62
N TYR A 95 2.38 16.06 -19.12
CA TYR A 95 1.37 15.35 -18.32
C TYR A 95 1.95 14.10 -17.63
N SER A 96 2.68 13.26 -18.37
CA SER A 96 3.28 12.03 -17.85
C SER A 96 4.41 12.30 -16.84
N MET A 97 5.09 13.44 -16.99
CA MET A 97 6.12 13.90 -16.07
C MET A 97 5.54 14.59 -14.82
N GLY A 98 4.24 14.87 -14.79
CA GLY A 98 3.61 15.63 -13.69
C GLY A 98 4.20 17.03 -13.53
N THR A 99 4.59 17.69 -14.63
CA THR A 99 5.23 19.02 -14.56
C THR A 99 4.30 20.11 -14.05
N GLU A 100 2.98 19.87 -14.05
CA GLU A 100 1.97 20.81 -13.62
C GLU A 100 0.86 20.09 -12.86
N LYS A 101 0.12 20.84 -12.02
CA LYS A 101 -0.96 20.28 -11.22
C LYS A 101 -2.11 19.80 -12.11
N THR A 102 -2.48 18.53 -11.98
CA THR A 102 -3.61 17.92 -12.66
C THR A 102 -4.93 18.25 -11.96
N TRP A 103 -5.30 19.53 -11.93
CA TRP A 103 -6.48 20.04 -11.20
C TRP A 103 -7.79 19.36 -11.61
N PHE A 104 -7.89 18.90 -12.87
CA PHE A 104 -9.04 18.18 -13.40
C PHE A 104 -9.14 16.72 -12.92
N ASN A 105 -8.06 16.16 -12.35
CA ASN A 105 -8.04 14.80 -11.82
C ASN A 105 -8.36 14.80 -10.32
N PHE A 106 -9.65 14.88 -10.01
CA PHE A 106 -10.14 14.95 -8.62
C PHE A 106 -9.78 13.72 -7.78
N ILE A 107 -9.69 12.54 -8.39
CA ILE A 107 -9.29 11.29 -7.71
C ILE A 107 -7.84 11.41 -7.23
N TYR A 108 -6.94 11.76 -8.15
CA TYR A 108 -5.53 11.98 -7.81
C TYR A 108 -5.35 13.10 -6.79
N MET A 109 -6.06 14.22 -6.96
CA MET A 109 -6.02 15.35 -6.03
C MET A 109 -6.43 14.93 -4.62
N GLY A 110 -7.56 14.24 -4.47
CA GLY A 110 -8.04 13.74 -3.17
C GLY A 110 -7.02 12.80 -2.52
N PHE A 111 -6.49 11.85 -3.28
CA PHE A 111 -5.46 10.93 -2.80
C PHE A 111 -4.17 11.67 -2.40
N ALA A 112 -3.74 12.67 -3.19
CA ALA A 112 -2.59 13.50 -2.90
C ALA A 112 -2.79 14.32 -1.61
N TYR A 113 -3.97 14.89 -1.37
CA TYR A 113 -4.27 15.62 -0.14
C TYR A 113 -4.19 14.72 1.10
N VAL A 114 -4.78 13.52 1.05
CA VAL A 114 -4.69 12.57 2.18
C VAL A 114 -3.23 12.20 2.46
N ARG A 115 -2.47 11.94 1.41
CA ARG A 115 -1.04 11.62 1.52
C ARG A 115 -0.21 12.80 2.07
N MET A 116 -0.50 14.04 1.66
CA MET A 116 0.14 15.24 2.20
C MET A 116 -0.25 15.49 3.66
N ALA A 117 -1.51 15.27 4.03
CA ALA A 117 -1.96 15.38 5.42
C ALA A 117 -1.22 14.39 6.32
N PHE A 118 -1.03 13.15 5.86
CA PHE A 118 -0.18 12.18 6.55
C PHE A 118 1.26 12.67 6.68
N ALA A 119 1.87 13.17 5.60
CA ALA A 119 3.25 13.64 5.61
C ALA A 119 3.47 14.86 6.52
N SER A 120 2.47 15.73 6.67
CA SER A 120 2.53 16.93 7.52
C SER A 120 2.77 16.64 9.01
N LEU A 121 2.59 15.39 9.43
CA LEU A 121 2.89 14.92 10.79
C LEU A 121 4.40 14.77 11.06
N PHE A 122 5.23 14.83 10.01
CA PHE A 122 6.67 14.56 10.08
C PHE A 122 7.47 15.71 9.47
N SER A 123 8.72 15.88 9.93
CA SER A 123 9.60 16.95 9.45
C SER A 123 10.34 16.63 8.15
N VAL A 124 10.25 15.39 7.67
CA VAL A 124 10.98 14.89 6.49
C VAL A 124 10.01 14.69 5.35
N ASP A 125 10.15 15.46 4.26
CA ASP A 125 9.27 15.38 3.09
C ASP A 125 9.16 13.96 2.51
N TYR A 126 10.26 13.20 2.57
CA TYR A 126 10.33 11.82 2.07
C TYR A 126 9.36 10.87 2.79
N ALA A 127 8.91 11.20 4.00
CA ALA A 127 7.92 10.43 4.76
C ALA A 127 6.61 10.22 3.96
N VAL A 128 6.29 11.14 3.05
CA VAL A 128 5.13 11.06 2.16
C VAL A 128 5.05 9.75 1.37
N TRP A 129 6.19 9.15 1.02
CA TRP A 129 6.25 7.94 0.21
C TRP A 129 5.98 6.67 1.02
N SER A 130 6.23 6.70 2.33
CA SER A 130 5.91 5.57 3.22
C SER A 130 4.41 5.31 3.34
N PHE A 131 3.58 6.32 3.04
CA PHE A 131 2.12 6.21 2.99
C PHE A 131 1.64 5.05 2.12
N TYR A 132 2.32 4.79 1.00
CA TYR A 132 1.94 3.70 0.09
C TYR A 132 2.16 2.31 0.67
N LEU A 133 3.17 2.11 1.53
CA LEU A 133 3.36 0.84 2.25
C LEU A 133 2.26 0.62 3.29
N ILE A 134 1.81 1.70 3.94
CA ILE A 134 0.70 1.67 4.88
C ILE A 134 -0.61 1.32 4.14
N VAL A 135 -0.88 1.97 3.00
CA VAL A 135 -2.02 1.64 2.14
C VAL A 135 -1.97 0.20 1.66
N LEU A 136 -0.78 -0.30 1.28
CA LEU A 136 -0.60 -1.71 0.90
C LEU A 136 -0.96 -2.66 2.05
N ALA A 137 -0.51 -2.38 3.28
CA ALA A 137 -0.86 -3.20 4.44
C ALA A 137 -2.38 -3.24 4.64
N PHE A 138 -3.04 -2.08 4.52
CA PHE A 138 -4.49 -1.96 4.64
C PHE A 138 -5.26 -2.71 3.56
N SER A 139 -4.88 -2.53 2.30
CA SER A 139 -5.53 -3.19 1.18
C SER A 139 -5.32 -4.71 1.27
N SER A 140 -4.12 -5.18 1.62
CA SER A 140 -3.82 -6.60 1.87
C SER A 140 -4.62 -7.16 3.05
N PHE A 141 -4.78 -6.41 4.14
CA PHE A 141 -5.63 -6.81 5.27
C PHE A 141 -7.07 -7.02 4.82
N LEU A 142 -7.65 -6.07 4.09
CA LEU A 142 -9.03 -6.13 3.64
C LEU A 142 -9.28 -7.31 2.69
N LEU A 143 -8.37 -7.53 1.74
CA LEU A 143 -8.41 -8.68 0.83
C LEU A 143 -8.37 -9.99 1.61
N MET A 144 -7.37 -10.15 2.47
CA MET A 144 -7.19 -11.40 3.21
C MET A 144 -8.31 -11.65 4.22
N ARG A 145 -8.91 -10.58 4.77
CA ARG A 145 -10.08 -10.67 5.65
C ARG A 145 -11.30 -11.17 4.91
N HIS A 146 -11.45 -10.76 3.66
CA HIS A 146 -12.53 -11.26 2.81
C HIS A 146 -12.34 -12.74 2.46
N ILE A 147 -11.11 -13.18 2.15
CA ILE A 147 -10.82 -14.58 1.77
C ILE A 147 -10.84 -15.53 2.98
N SER A 148 -10.04 -15.25 4.02
CA SER A 148 -9.85 -16.16 5.16
C SER A 148 -10.94 -16.09 6.22
N LYS A 149 -11.71 -14.99 6.25
CA LYS A 149 -12.61 -14.62 7.36
C LYS A 149 -11.92 -14.58 8.74
N ASN A 150 -10.59 -14.57 8.82
CA ASN A 150 -9.82 -14.62 10.07
C ASN A 150 -8.96 -13.36 10.25
N THR A 151 -9.13 -12.65 11.37
CA THR A 151 -8.46 -11.36 11.62
C THR A 151 -6.95 -11.56 11.76
N MET A 152 -6.51 -12.65 12.39
CA MET A 152 -5.10 -12.91 12.65
C MET A 152 -4.34 -13.21 11.38
N ILE A 153 -4.90 -14.09 10.55
CA ILE A 153 -4.32 -14.41 9.23
C ILE A 153 -4.25 -13.13 8.40
N SER A 154 -5.29 -12.31 8.44
CA SER A 154 -5.33 -11.05 7.68
C SER A 154 -4.32 -10.03 8.15
N LEU A 155 -4.16 -9.87 9.47
CA LEU A 155 -3.16 -8.98 10.05
C LEU A 155 -1.73 -9.46 9.73
N PHE A 156 -1.48 -10.76 9.84
CA PHE A 156 -0.20 -11.34 9.48
C PHE A 156 0.12 -11.12 8.00
N THR A 157 -0.83 -11.35 7.10
CA THR A 157 -0.67 -11.08 5.66
C THR A 157 -0.39 -9.60 5.38
N ALA A 158 -1.09 -8.68 6.04
CA ALA A 158 -0.88 -7.24 5.91
C ALA A 158 0.54 -6.83 6.30
N ILE A 159 1.03 -7.33 7.44
CA ILE A 159 2.39 -7.08 7.91
C ILE A 159 3.41 -7.72 6.95
N ALA A 160 3.24 -8.99 6.60
CA ALA A 160 4.17 -9.69 5.72
C ALA A 160 4.27 -9.05 4.32
N ALA A 161 3.15 -8.59 3.74
CA ALA A 161 3.15 -7.91 2.46
C ALA A 161 3.85 -6.56 2.54
N SER A 162 3.47 -5.72 3.51
CA SER A 162 3.97 -4.34 3.60
C SER A 162 5.41 -4.25 4.13
N PHE A 163 5.88 -5.25 4.89
CA PHE A 163 7.25 -5.38 5.35
C PHE A 163 8.10 -6.34 4.51
N SER A 164 7.62 -6.75 3.33
CA SER A 164 8.41 -7.53 2.40
C SER A 164 9.64 -6.73 1.95
N THR A 165 10.84 -7.29 2.11
CA THR A 165 12.10 -6.63 1.76
C THR A 165 12.08 -6.09 0.33
N GLY A 166 11.55 -6.86 -0.63
CA GLY A 166 11.49 -6.43 -2.03
C GLY A 166 10.63 -5.19 -2.25
N LEU A 167 9.56 -5.01 -1.46
CA LEU A 167 8.67 -3.84 -1.55
C LEU A 167 9.19 -2.65 -0.76
N ILE A 168 9.78 -2.89 0.42
CA ILE A 168 10.45 -1.83 1.19
C ILE A 168 11.59 -1.22 0.36
N VAL A 169 12.36 -2.03 -0.39
CA VAL A 169 13.48 -1.53 -1.21
C VAL A 169 13.03 -0.47 -2.21
N PHE A 170 11.81 -0.55 -2.76
CA PHE A 170 11.29 0.51 -3.65
C PHE A 170 11.18 1.87 -2.96
N LEU A 171 10.87 1.90 -1.66
CA LEU A 171 10.91 3.13 -0.88
C LEU A 171 12.34 3.66 -0.75
N TYR A 172 13.34 2.80 -0.54
CA TYR A 172 14.73 3.21 -0.35
C TYR A 172 15.38 3.75 -1.62
N ILE A 173 15.17 3.08 -2.76
CA ILE A 173 15.78 3.48 -4.03
C ILE A 173 14.98 4.57 -4.76
N GLY A 174 13.71 4.80 -4.38
CA GLY A 174 12.87 5.86 -4.93
C GLY A 174 11.92 5.46 -6.04
N HIS A 175 11.69 4.15 -6.26
CA HIS A 175 10.69 3.64 -7.20
C HIS A 175 9.26 3.78 -6.65
N VAL A 176 8.92 4.98 -6.18
CA VAL A 176 7.68 5.28 -5.47
C VAL A 176 6.45 5.23 -6.38
N THR A 177 6.62 5.39 -7.69
CA THR A 177 5.56 5.19 -8.69
C THR A 177 5.15 3.72 -8.78
N LYS A 178 6.09 2.77 -8.74
CA LYS A 178 5.78 1.33 -8.66
C LYS A 178 5.04 1.01 -7.37
N LEU A 179 5.46 1.62 -6.26
CA LEU A 179 4.83 1.45 -4.96
C LEU A 179 3.39 2.00 -4.94
N THR A 180 3.16 3.14 -5.59
CA THR A 180 1.82 3.71 -5.81
C THR A 180 0.91 2.72 -6.51
N SER A 181 1.37 2.06 -7.57
CA SER A 181 0.57 1.06 -8.28
C SER A 181 0.33 -0.19 -7.42
N ILE A 182 1.38 -0.78 -6.84
CA ILE A 182 1.31 -2.05 -6.11
C ILE A 182 0.37 -1.98 -4.90
N CYS A 183 0.33 -0.84 -4.19
CA CYS A 183 -0.51 -0.71 -3.01
C CYS A 183 -2.02 -0.86 -3.29
N MET A 184 -2.45 -0.66 -4.55
CA MET A 184 -3.85 -0.78 -4.97
C MET A 184 -4.25 -2.20 -5.40
N TYR A 185 -3.29 -3.05 -5.81
CA TYR A 185 -3.59 -4.40 -6.33
C TYR A 185 -4.47 -5.24 -5.39
N PRO A 186 -4.20 -5.30 -4.06
CA PRO A 186 -5.05 -6.09 -3.19
C PRO A 186 -6.49 -5.57 -3.12
N LEU A 187 -6.68 -4.26 -3.25
CA LEU A 187 -8.00 -3.64 -3.28
C LEU A 187 -8.71 -3.93 -4.60
N ILE A 188 -8.00 -3.88 -5.73
CA ILE A 188 -8.54 -4.28 -7.04
C ILE A 188 -9.02 -5.74 -6.99
N PHE A 189 -8.19 -6.67 -6.52
CA PHE A 189 -8.59 -8.08 -6.37
C PHE A 189 -9.78 -8.25 -5.43
N LEU A 190 -9.83 -7.51 -4.33
CA LEU A 190 -10.97 -7.55 -3.41
C LEU A 190 -12.26 -7.09 -4.10
N ILE A 191 -12.21 -6.04 -4.90
CA ILE A 191 -13.37 -5.51 -5.62
C ILE A 191 -13.82 -6.52 -6.68
N LEU A 192 -12.87 -7.12 -7.43
CA LEU A 192 -13.18 -8.14 -8.44
C LEU A 192 -13.87 -9.36 -7.83
N LEU A 193 -13.36 -9.90 -6.70
CA LEU A 193 -13.99 -11.01 -5.98
C LEU A 193 -15.42 -10.65 -5.52
N LYS A 194 -15.61 -9.45 -4.98
CA LYS A 194 -16.95 -8.97 -4.59
C LYS A 194 -17.88 -8.80 -5.78
N PHE A 195 -17.34 -8.44 -6.94
CA PHE A 195 -18.11 -8.28 -8.17
C PHE A 195 -18.60 -9.63 -8.70
N GLU A 196 -17.75 -10.66 -8.62
CA GLU A 196 -18.10 -12.05 -8.92
C GLU A 196 -19.20 -12.58 -8.00
N GLU A 197 -19.11 -12.30 -6.69
CA GLU A 197 -20.16 -12.68 -5.72
C GLU A 197 -21.50 -11.98 -6.03
N LYS A 198 -21.45 -10.67 -6.32
CA LYS A 198 -22.64 -9.89 -6.64
C LYS A 198 -22.29 -8.62 -7.42
N ILE A 199 -22.82 -8.53 -8.63
CA ILE A 199 -22.70 -7.33 -9.46
C ILE A 199 -23.48 -6.17 -8.81
N LYS A 200 -22.75 -5.13 -8.40
CA LYS A 200 -23.32 -3.88 -7.88
C LYS A 200 -22.62 -2.70 -8.53
N ILE A 201 -23.39 -1.65 -8.84
CA ILE A 201 -22.87 -0.40 -9.41
C ILE A 201 -21.78 0.20 -8.52
N ILE A 202 -21.93 0.10 -7.19
CA ILE A 202 -20.93 0.63 -6.25
C ILE A 202 -19.54 0.01 -6.44
N TYR A 203 -19.46 -1.27 -6.80
CA TYR A 203 -18.18 -1.93 -7.04
C TYR A 203 -17.56 -1.48 -8.37
N ALA A 204 -18.38 -1.29 -9.42
CA ALA A 204 -17.92 -0.71 -10.68
C ALA A 204 -17.40 0.72 -10.50
N LEU A 205 -18.11 1.55 -9.73
CA LEU A 205 -17.67 2.91 -9.40
C LEU A 205 -16.37 2.91 -8.58
N THR A 206 -16.22 1.98 -7.63
CA THR A 206 -14.99 1.88 -6.83
C THR A 206 -13.81 1.47 -7.69
N LEU A 207 -14.01 0.62 -8.70
CA LEU A 207 -12.95 0.17 -9.63
C LEU A 207 -12.47 1.28 -10.58
N ILE A 208 -13.27 2.32 -10.82
CA ILE A 208 -12.84 3.51 -11.58
C ILE A 208 -11.91 4.39 -10.72
N ILE A 209 -12.06 4.34 -9.40
CA ILE A 209 -11.33 5.19 -8.44
C ILE A 209 -9.97 4.60 -8.06
N VAL A 210 -9.86 3.28 -8.03
CA VAL A 210 -8.70 2.51 -7.53
C VAL A 210 -7.84 2.01 -8.68
#